data_AF-A0A0C9SNH8-F1
#
_entry.id   AF-A0A0C9SNH8-F1
#
_cell.length_a   1.000
_cell.length_b   1.000
_cell.length_c   1.000
_cell.angle_alpha   90.00
_cell.angle_beta   90.00
_cell.angle_gamma   90.00
#
_symmetry.space_group_name_H-M   'P 1'
#
loop_
_entity.id
_entity.type
_entity.pdbx_description
1 polymer ?
#
loop_
_entity_poly.entity_id
_entity_poly.type
_entity_poly.pdbx_seq_one_letter_code
_entity_poly.pdbx_strand_id
1 'polypeptide(L)'
;MYHWLQLTNICLGPGGPSKKTTNIILFGETGVGKSSVINLIAGKDVAKVSSDVDGCTMASTAYNISLRNQNIRIFDTVGLEEPQMGVNGYLAAIEKAYQLIISLSEAGGVHLLLFCMRGDRITATKQSNYRLFCEFLCNRKVPVALIVTGLERETVMEDWWSRNESNAIRYGLHNAGHACITAVR
;
A
#
# COMPACT_ATOMS: atom_id res chain seq x y z
N MET A 1 -9.43 -5.99 16.39
CA MET A 1 -10.31 -4.79 16.32
C MET A 1 -9.50 -3.50 16.17
N TYR A 2 -8.43 -3.29 16.95
CA TYR A 2 -7.55 -2.11 16.88
C TYR A 2 -6.91 -1.85 15.49
N HIS A 3 -6.32 -2.87 14.86
CA HIS A 3 -5.68 -2.73 13.54
C HIS A 3 -6.62 -2.28 12.43
N TRP A 4 -7.87 -2.78 12.46
CA TRP A 4 -8.91 -2.38 11.51
C TRP A 4 -9.26 -0.90 11.68
N LEU A 5 -9.36 -0.42 12.93
CA LEU A 5 -9.63 1.00 13.20
C LEU A 5 -8.50 1.90 12.70
N GLN A 6 -7.23 1.52 12.89
CA GLN A 6 -6.07 2.28 12.41
C GLN A 6 -6.05 2.37 10.87
N LEU A 7 -6.17 1.23 10.17
CA LEU A 7 -6.23 1.18 8.71
C LEU A 7 -7.41 1.97 8.14
N THR A 8 -8.58 1.85 8.76
CA THR A 8 -9.79 2.54 8.28
C THR A 8 -9.71 4.04 8.51
N ASN A 9 -9.15 4.49 9.64
CA ASN A 9 -8.92 5.91 9.90
C ASN A 9 -7.91 6.50 8.91
N ILE A 10 -6.83 5.76 8.59
CA ILE A 10 -5.86 6.16 7.55
C ILE A 10 -6.55 6.32 6.18
N CYS A 11 -7.39 5.36 5.78
CA CYS A 11 -8.05 5.39 4.47
C CYS A 11 -9.11 6.49 4.33
N LEU A 12 -9.76 6.89 5.44
CA LEU A 12 -10.81 7.92 5.43
C LEU A 12 -10.24 9.34 5.56
N GLY A 13 -9.05 9.49 6.17
CA GLY A 13 -8.48 10.79 6.47
C GLY A 13 -9.32 11.60 7.49
N PRO A 14 -8.95 12.86 7.77
CA PRO A 14 -9.65 13.71 8.76
C PRO A 14 -11.00 14.27 8.26
N GLY A 15 -11.48 13.89 7.08
CA GLY A 15 -12.72 14.40 6.49
C GLY A 15 -13.95 13.60 6.91
N GLY A 16 -15.04 14.31 7.22
CA GLY A 16 -16.38 13.71 7.36
C GLY A 16 -16.85 13.04 6.06
N PRO A 17 -18.01 12.36 6.08
CA PRO A 17 -18.48 11.56 4.94
C PRO A 17 -18.56 12.39 3.64
N SER A 18 -17.81 11.95 2.62
CA SER A 18 -17.75 12.53 1.29
C SER A 18 -18.56 11.70 0.29
N LYS A 19 -19.29 12.36 -0.63
CA LYS A 19 -19.94 11.69 -1.79
C LYS A 19 -18.95 11.28 -2.88
N LYS A 20 -17.72 11.79 -2.86
CA LYS A 20 -16.67 11.48 -3.85
C LYS A 20 -15.90 10.23 -3.45
N THR A 21 -15.56 9.40 -4.42
CA THR A 21 -14.74 8.20 -4.22
C THR A 21 -13.30 8.58 -3.92
N THR A 22 -12.74 8.05 -2.83
CA THR A 22 -11.33 8.20 -2.47
C THR A 22 -10.50 7.13 -3.19
N ASN A 23 -9.68 7.55 -4.15
CA ASN A 23 -8.75 6.66 -4.85
C ASN A 23 -7.45 6.47 -4.04
N ILE A 24 -7.10 5.23 -3.75
CA ILE A 24 -5.94 4.83 -2.95
C ILE A 24 -5.08 3.90 -3.79
N ILE A 25 -3.78 4.14 -3.88
CA ILE A 25 -2.85 3.17 -4.50
C ILE A 25 -2.15 2.40 -3.38
N LEU A 26 -2.23 1.07 -3.44
CA LEU A 26 -1.49 0.16 -2.57
C LEU A 26 -0.32 -0.43 -3.35
N PHE A 27 0.90 -0.19 -2.87
CA PHE A 27 2.13 -0.62 -3.52
C PHE A 27 3.13 -1.16 -2.50
N GLY A 28 4.13 -1.89 -2.98
CA GLY A 28 5.11 -2.58 -2.17
C GLY A 28 5.61 -3.84 -2.87
N GLU A 29 6.63 -4.48 -2.31
CA GLU A 29 7.24 -5.69 -2.91
C GLU A 29 6.22 -6.83 -3.03
N THR A 30 6.56 -7.86 -3.82
CA THR A 30 5.74 -9.08 -3.90
C THR A 30 5.82 -9.85 -2.57
N GLY A 31 4.71 -10.45 -2.14
CA GLY A 31 4.68 -11.25 -0.91
C GLY A 31 4.64 -10.47 0.41
N VAL A 32 4.61 -9.12 0.39
CA VAL A 32 4.52 -8.30 1.62
C VAL A 32 3.12 -8.28 2.26
N GLY A 33 2.11 -8.90 1.64
CA GLY A 33 0.77 -9.01 2.21
C GLY A 33 -0.23 -7.93 1.77
N LYS A 34 -0.06 -7.33 0.58
CA LYS A 34 -1.00 -6.34 0.01
C LYS A 34 -2.45 -6.86 -0.06
N SER A 35 -2.67 -8.07 -0.57
CA SER A 35 -4.01 -8.68 -0.60
C SER A 35 -4.62 -8.84 0.81
N SER A 36 -3.81 -9.22 1.81
CA SER A 36 -4.25 -9.31 3.21
C SER A 36 -4.67 -7.94 3.75
N VAL A 37 -3.92 -6.88 3.42
CA VAL A 37 -4.27 -5.48 3.78
C VAL A 37 -5.62 -5.10 3.18
N ILE A 38 -5.87 -5.43 1.91
CA ILE A 38 -7.15 -5.15 1.23
C ILE A 38 -8.31 -5.88 1.92
N ASN A 39 -8.16 -7.17 2.22
CA ASN A 39 -9.20 -7.96 2.89
C ASN A 39 -9.48 -7.43 4.31
N LEU A 40 -8.44 -7.00 5.02
CA LEU A 40 -8.59 -6.34 6.32
C LEU A 40 -9.37 -5.04 6.18
N ILE A 41 -9.00 -4.14 5.26
CA ILE A 41 -9.73 -2.88 5.05
C ILE A 41 -11.19 -3.15 4.66
N ALA A 42 -11.43 -4.11 3.77
CA ALA A 42 -12.76 -4.50 3.32
C ALA A 42 -13.60 -5.18 4.42
N GLY A 43 -12.97 -5.71 5.46
CA GLY A 43 -13.63 -6.51 6.50
C GLY A 43 -14.11 -7.89 6.02
N LYS A 44 -13.78 -8.29 4.79
CA LYS A 44 -14.16 -9.56 4.14
C LYS A 44 -13.14 -9.91 3.05
N ASP A 45 -13.13 -11.17 2.63
CA ASP A 45 -12.20 -11.64 1.61
C ASP A 45 -12.67 -11.25 0.20
N VAL A 46 -12.02 -10.23 -0.38
CA VAL A 46 -12.28 -9.71 -1.74
C VAL A 46 -11.08 -9.86 -2.67
N ALA A 47 -9.87 -9.85 -2.11
CA ALA A 47 -8.62 -10.08 -2.81
C ALA A 47 -8.16 -11.52 -2.58
N LYS A 48 -7.72 -12.19 -3.65
CA LYS A 48 -7.11 -13.52 -3.55
C LYS A 48 -5.77 -13.40 -2.83
N VAL A 49 -5.59 -14.22 -1.80
CA VAL A 49 -4.33 -14.37 -1.08
C VAL A 49 -3.70 -15.67 -1.58
N SER A 50 -2.88 -15.59 -2.63
CA SER A 50 -2.05 -16.71 -3.10
C SER A 50 -0.60 -16.28 -3.14
N SER A 51 0.31 -17.19 -2.83
CA SER A 51 1.75 -17.04 -3.11
C SER A 51 2.07 -17.26 -4.58
N ASP A 52 1.19 -17.97 -5.29
CA ASP A 52 1.30 -18.23 -6.72
C ASP A 52 0.82 -17.01 -7.49
N VAL A 53 1.77 -16.41 -8.22
CA VAL A 53 1.58 -15.30 -9.13
C VAL A 53 0.91 -15.86 -10.38
N ASP A 54 -0.42 -15.88 -10.41
CA ASP A 54 -1.12 -16.01 -11.68
C ASP A 54 -0.85 -14.72 -12.48
N GLY A 55 0.06 -14.84 -13.44
CA GLY A 55 0.54 -13.77 -14.33
C GLY A 55 -0.51 -13.27 -15.31
N CYS A 56 -1.70 -12.88 -14.84
CA CYS A 56 -2.78 -12.36 -15.68
C CYS A 56 -2.83 -10.82 -15.63
N THR A 57 -2.09 -10.22 -16.55
CA THR A 57 -2.48 -9.11 -17.45
C THR A 57 -3.39 -7.98 -16.94
N MET A 58 -3.19 -7.46 -15.72
CA MET A 58 -3.64 -6.11 -15.37
C MET A 58 -2.54 -5.35 -14.62
N ALA A 59 -2.36 -4.07 -14.97
CA ALA A 59 -1.41 -3.14 -14.33
C ALA A 59 -1.67 -2.95 -12.83
N SER A 60 -2.95 -3.04 -12.47
CA SER A 60 -3.44 -3.01 -11.10
C SER A 60 -4.82 -3.64 -11.05
N THR A 61 -5.23 -4.13 -9.86
CA THR A 61 -6.60 -4.58 -9.61
C THR A 61 -7.31 -3.55 -8.74
N ALA A 62 -8.50 -3.10 -9.17
CA ALA A 62 -9.29 -2.12 -8.43
C ALA A 62 -10.33 -2.80 -7.52
N TYR A 63 -10.35 -2.41 -6.25
CA TYR A 63 -11.28 -2.89 -5.23
C TYR A 63 -12.13 -1.73 -4.73
N ASN A 64 -13.44 -1.77 -5.02
CA ASN A 64 -14.39 -0.80 -4.48
C ASN A 64 -14.87 -1.28 -3.11
N ILE A 65 -14.63 -0.48 -2.07
CA ILE A 65 -14.99 -0.79 -0.69
C ILE A 65 -15.85 0.36 -0.15
N SER A 66 -16.97 0.02 0.50
CA SER A 66 -17.75 1.00 1.25
C SER A 66 -17.31 0.94 2.71
N LEU A 67 -16.77 2.04 3.21
CA LEU A 67 -16.21 2.15 4.55
C LEU A 67 -16.83 3.34 5.28
N ARG A 68 -17.58 3.08 6.36
CA ARG A 68 -18.27 4.11 7.17
C ARG A 68 -19.02 5.15 6.30
N ASN A 69 -19.80 4.66 5.33
CA ASN A 69 -20.57 5.46 4.37
C ASN A 69 -19.73 6.31 3.39
N GLN A 70 -18.44 6.05 3.26
CA GLN A 70 -17.58 6.61 2.21
C GLN A 70 -17.20 5.52 1.20
N ASN A 71 -17.09 5.90 -0.06
CA ASN A 71 -16.62 5.00 -1.11
C ASN A 71 -15.12 5.16 -1.26
N ILE A 72 -14.36 4.08 -1.01
CA ILE A 72 -12.93 4.03 -1.30
C ILE A 72 -12.71 3.07 -2.47
N ARG A 73 -11.72 3.38 -3.30
CA ARG A 73 -11.26 2.51 -4.37
C ARG A 73 -9.77 2.28 -4.21
N ILE A 74 -9.39 1.05 -3.87
CA ILE A 74 -7.99 0.67 -3.70
C ILE A 74 -7.50 0.03 -4.99
N PHE A 75 -6.39 0.51 -5.51
CA PHE A 75 -5.69 -0.05 -6.66
C PHE A 75 -4.47 -0.81 -6.15
N ASP A 76 -4.54 -2.14 -6.20
CA ASP A 76 -3.42 -3.02 -5.88
C ASP A 76 -2.49 -3.11 -7.09
N THR A 77 -1.23 -2.69 -6.91
CA THR A 77 -0.24 -2.74 -7.99
C THR A 77 0.54 -4.05 -7.95
N VAL A 78 1.04 -4.48 -9.11
CA VAL A 78 2.06 -5.54 -9.15
C VAL A 78 3.25 -5.13 -8.28
N GLY A 79 3.87 -6.10 -7.60
CA GLY A 79 5.01 -5.82 -6.72
C GLY A 79 6.25 -5.42 -7.52
N LEU A 80 6.99 -4.42 -7.03
CA LEU A 80 8.13 -3.83 -7.75
C LEU A 80 9.49 -4.52 -7.51
N GLU A 81 9.53 -5.75 -7.04
CA GLU A 81 10.80 -6.47 -6.77
C GLU A 81 10.82 -7.88 -7.36
N GLU A 82 10.03 -8.17 -8.39
CA GLU A 82 9.98 -9.54 -8.92
C GLU A 82 11.36 -10.03 -9.42
N PRO A 83 12.01 -10.98 -8.72
CA PRO A 83 13.32 -11.50 -9.11
C PRO A 83 13.25 -12.26 -10.45
N GLN A 84 12.05 -12.68 -10.83
CA GLN A 84 11.76 -13.44 -12.05
C GLN A 84 11.58 -12.54 -13.29
N MET A 85 11.29 -11.24 -13.09
CA MET A 85 10.91 -10.34 -14.19
C MET A 85 12.11 -9.75 -14.96
N GLY A 86 13.31 -9.78 -14.38
CA GLY A 86 14.48 -9.09 -14.94
C GLY A 86 14.26 -7.58 -15.10
N VAL A 87 15.22 -6.89 -15.73
CA VAL A 87 15.15 -5.42 -15.93
C VAL A 87 13.92 -5.01 -16.75
N ASN A 88 13.56 -5.80 -17.77
CA ASN A 88 12.44 -5.50 -18.66
C ASN A 88 11.09 -5.59 -17.94
N GLY A 89 10.89 -6.57 -17.07
CA GLY A 89 9.64 -6.67 -16.30
C GLY A 89 9.52 -5.57 -15.24
N TYR A 90 10.64 -5.14 -14.63
CA TYR A 90 10.64 -3.98 -13.72
C TYR A 90 10.23 -2.69 -14.45
N LEU A 91 10.77 -2.42 -15.65
CA LEU A 91 10.37 -1.28 -16.47
C LEU A 91 8.89 -1.34 -16.86
N ALA A 92 8.38 -2.51 -17.24
CA ALA A 92 6.97 -2.70 -17.56
C ALA A 92 6.07 -2.44 -16.33
N ALA A 93 6.50 -2.82 -15.13
CA ALA A 93 5.78 -2.52 -13.89
C ALA A 93 5.75 -1.02 -13.58
N ILE A 94 6.86 -0.31 -13.81
CA ILE A 94 6.93 1.16 -13.69
C ILE A 94 5.97 1.83 -14.68
N GLU A 95 6.02 1.43 -15.96
CA GLU A 95 5.16 1.98 -17.00
C GLU A 95 3.69 1.80 -16.63
N LYS A 96 3.31 0.59 -16.18
CA LYS A 96 1.97 0.28 -15.70
C LYS A 96 1.54 1.14 -14.51
N ALA A 97 2.42 1.37 -13.54
CA ALA A 97 2.13 2.25 -12.40
C ALA A 97 1.95 3.71 -12.84
N TYR A 98 2.77 4.18 -13.78
CA TYR A 98 2.66 5.52 -14.36
C TYR A 98 1.33 5.71 -15.11
N GLN A 99 0.93 4.74 -15.95
CA GLN A 99 -0.35 4.77 -16.65
C GLN A 99 -1.54 4.77 -15.70
N LEU A 100 -1.48 4.00 -14.60
CA LEU A 100 -2.51 4.06 -13.56
C LEU A 100 -2.65 5.48 -13.00
N ILE A 101 -1.54 6.12 -12.63
CA ILE A 101 -1.58 7.46 -12.03
C ILE A 101 -2.13 8.50 -13.01
N ILE A 102 -1.77 8.43 -14.30
CA ILE A 102 -2.37 9.28 -15.34
C ILE A 102 -3.88 9.04 -15.42
N SER A 103 -4.32 7.79 -15.51
CA SER A 103 -5.75 7.46 -15.61
C SER A 103 -6.54 7.98 -14.41
N LEU A 104 -5.93 7.99 -13.21
CA LEU A 104 -6.55 8.51 -12.01
C LEU A 104 -6.59 10.03 -11.97
N SER A 105 -5.63 10.73 -12.60
CA SER A 105 -5.63 12.19 -12.67
C SER A 105 -6.89 12.75 -13.34
N GLU A 106 -7.44 12.03 -14.31
CA GLU A 106 -8.71 12.35 -14.98
C GLU A 106 -9.94 11.94 -14.15
N ALA A 107 -9.75 11.05 -13.16
CA ALA A 107 -10.80 10.50 -12.31
C ALA A 107 -10.74 11.00 -10.85
N GLY A 108 -10.30 12.24 -10.64
CA GLY A 108 -10.25 12.91 -9.34
C GLY A 108 -8.91 12.81 -8.60
N GLY A 109 -7.91 12.19 -9.20
CA GLY A 109 -6.56 12.05 -8.67
C GLY A 109 -6.38 10.91 -7.67
N VAL A 110 -5.13 10.72 -7.26
CA VAL A 110 -4.76 9.82 -6.16
C VAL A 110 -4.86 10.60 -4.85
N HIS A 111 -5.57 10.05 -3.87
CA HIS A 111 -5.83 10.73 -2.59
C HIS A 111 -4.92 10.23 -1.48
N LEU A 112 -4.45 8.98 -1.57
CA LEU A 112 -3.58 8.35 -0.59
C LEU A 112 -2.70 7.29 -1.26
N LEU A 113 -1.45 7.25 -0.86
CA LEU A 113 -0.52 6.18 -1.12
C LEU A 113 -0.43 5.28 0.12
N LEU A 114 -0.63 3.97 -0.04
CA LEU A 114 -0.36 2.98 0.99
C LEU A 114 0.89 2.19 0.60
N PHE A 115 1.99 2.44 1.30
CA PHE A 115 3.22 1.68 1.11
C PHE A 115 3.23 0.48 2.07
N CYS A 116 3.05 -0.71 1.52
CA CYS A 116 3.06 -1.96 2.26
C CYS A 116 4.47 -2.57 2.27
N MET A 117 4.99 -2.87 3.45
CA MET A 117 6.29 -3.50 3.64
C MET A 117 6.27 -4.47 4.81
N ARG A 118 7.10 -5.51 4.76
CA ARG A 118 7.33 -6.38 5.92
C ARG A 118 8.14 -5.64 6.99
N GLY A 119 7.83 -5.93 8.25
CA GLY A 119 8.52 -5.49 9.46
C GLY A 119 9.88 -6.16 9.68
N ASP A 120 10.64 -6.31 8.61
CA ASP A 120 12.05 -6.68 8.63
C ASP A 120 12.91 -5.48 8.23
N ARG A 121 14.19 -5.71 7.96
CA ARG A 121 15.16 -4.65 7.65
C ARG A 121 14.67 -3.75 6.51
N ILE A 122 14.87 -2.44 6.65
CA ILE A 122 14.64 -1.51 5.54
C ILE A 122 15.77 -1.66 4.52
N THR A 123 15.45 -2.23 3.36
CA THR A 123 16.40 -2.50 2.27
C THR A 123 16.50 -1.30 1.31
N ALA A 124 17.47 -1.35 0.39
CA ALA A 124 17.54 -0.40 -0.71
C ALA A 124 16.31 -0.50 -1.62
N THR A 125 15.74 -1.71 -1.81
CA THR A 125 14.55 -1.87 -2.66
C THR A 125 13.31 -1.21 -2.07
N LYS A 126 13.09 -1.31 -0.76
CA LYS A 126 12.02 -0.56 -0.07
C LYS A 126 12.14 0.94 -0.31
N GLN A 127 13.37 1.46 -0.20
CA GLN A 127 13.65 2.87 -0.46
C GLN A 127 13.40 3.25 -1.92
N SER A 128 13.86 2.44 -2.87
CA SER A 128 13.64 2.67 -4.31
C SER A 128 12.15 2.65 -4.67
N ASN A 129 11.38 1.69 -4.14
CA ASN A 129 9.93 1.60 -4.35
C ASN A 129 9.19 2.80 -3.78
N TYR A 130 9.56 3.21 -2.55
CA TYR A 130 9.02 4.42 -1.94
C TYR A 130 9.34 5.66 -2.77
N ARG A 131 10.60 5.85 -3.18
CA ARG A 131 11.01 7.01 -4.00
C ARG A 131 10.28 7.04 -5.33
N LEU A 132 10.14 5.89 -5.99
CA LEU A 132 9.43 5.79 -7.25
C LEU A 132 7.99 6.32 -7.13
N PHE A 133 7.21 5.79 -6.20
CA PHE A 133 5.81 6.22 -6.06
C PHE A 133 5.70 7.63 -5.47
N CYS A 134 6.34 7.87 -4.34
CA CYS A 134 6.15 9.10 -3.58
C CYS A 134 6.83 10.30 -4.25
N GLU A 135 8.01 10.14 -4.84
CA GLU A 135 8.82 11.25 -5.37
C GLU A 135 8.70 11.36 -6.87
N PHE A 136 8.92 10.27 -7.62
CA PHE A 136 8.95 10.35 -9.08
C PHE A 136 7.56 10.37 -9.70
N LEU A 137 6.68 9.46 -9.29
CA LEU A 137 5.36 9.32 -9.91
C LEU A 137 4.33 10.31 -9.35
N CYS A 138 4.36 10.59 -8.03
CA CYS A 138 3.41 11.49 -7.38
C CYS A 138 3.99 12.85 -6.94
N ASN A 139 5.27 13.12 -7.21
CA ASN A 139 5.94 14.40 -6.92
C ASN A 139 5.72 14.94 -5.49
N ARG A 140 5.66 14.04 -4.50
CA ARG A 140 5.38 14.28 -3.08
C ARG A 140 4.07 15.04 -2.78
N LYS A 141 3.13 15.08 -3.73
CA LYS A 141 1.85 15.79 -3.57
C LYS A 141 0.75 14.95 -2.91
N VAL A 142 0.93 13.63 -2.87
CA VAL A 142 -0.04 12.69 -2.32
C VAL A 142 0.46 12.23 -0.95
N PRO A 143 -0.36 12.27 0.12
CA PRO A 143 0.05 11.73 1.41
C PRO A 143 0.32 10.24 1.29
N VAL A 144 1.30 9.75 2.04
CA VAL A 144 1.67 8.33 2.10
C VAL A 144 1.53 7.82 3.52
N ALA A 145 0.93 6.64 3.69
CA ALA A 145 0.91 5.92 4.94
C ALA A 145 1.66 4.58 4.81
N LEU A 146 2.32 4.17 5.89
CA LEU A 146 3.11 2.94 5.93
C LEU A 146 2.31 1.80 6.54
N ILE A 147 2.20 0.69 5.83
CA ILE A 147 1.56 -0.51 6.35
C ILE A 147 2.66 -1.54 6.60
N VAL A 148 2.93 -1.81 7.88
CA VAL A 148 3.97 -2.75 8.31
C VAL A 148 3.32 -4.11 8.60
N THR A 149 3.69 -5.10 7.81
CA THR A 149 3.19 -6.48 7.90
C THR A 149 4.23 -7.42 8.48
N GLY A 150 3.88 -8.71 8.66
CA GLY A 150 4.86 -9.71 9.11
C GLY A 150 5.24 -9.61 10.59
N LEU A 151 4.35 -9.04 11.41
CA LEU A 151 4.57 -8.79 12.84
C LEU A 151 3.97 -9.87 13.75
N GLU A 152 3.73 -11.07 13.24
CA GLU A 152 3.19 -12.22 13.98
C GLU A 152 4.02 -12.66 15.20
N ARG A 153 5.27 -12.22 15.29
CA ARG A 153 6.17 -12.51 16.42
C ARG A 153 6.18 -11.41 17.49
N GLU A 154 5.53 -10.28 17.24
CA GLU A 154 5.44 -9.19 18.20
C GLU A 154 4.30 -9.44 19.20
N THR A 155 4.56 -9.27 20.49
CA THR A 155 3.51 -9.30 21.53
C THR A 155 2.55 -8.12 21.33
N VAL A 156 3.12 -6.94 21.03
CA VAL A 156 2.39 -5.72 20.65
C VAL A 156 3.00 -5.22 19.36
N MET A 157 2.24 -5.31 18.26
CA MET A 157 2.76 -4.98 16.91
C MET A 157 3.29 -3.55 16.80
N GLU A 158 2.68 -2.61 17.53
CA GLU A 158 3.06 -1.19 17.54
C GLU A 158 4.46 -0.95 18.15
N ASP A 159 4.95 -1.89 18.98
CA ASP A 159 6.32 -1.82 19.52
C ASP A 159 7.36 -1.89 18.40
N TRP A 160 7.05 -2.59 17.31
CA TRP A 160 7.93 -2.61 16.15
C TRP A 160 8.11 -1.20 15.58
N TRP A 161 7.02 -0.46 15.38
CA TRP A 161 7.09 0.90 14.86
C TRP A 161 7.86 1.80 15.81
N SER A 162 7.53 1.75 17.10
CA SER A 162 8.20 2.53 18.15
C SER A 162 9.73 2.35 18.16
N ARG A 163 10.22 1.13 17.87
CA ARG A 163 11.66 0.83 17.78
C ARG A 163 12.30 1.23 16.44
N ASN A 164 11.52 1.34 15.36
CA ASN A 164 12.03 1.46 13.99
C ASN A 164 11.70 2.79 13.31
N GLU A 165 10.84 3.64 13.87
CA GLU A 165 10.42 4.91 13.29
C GLU A 165 11.61 5.81 12.92
N SER A 166 12.56 6.02 13.85
CA SER A 166 13.73 6.85 13.59
C SER A 166 14.59 6.30 12.45
N ASN A 167 14.66 4.98 12.31
CA ASN A 167 15.36 4.34 11.19
C ASN A 167 14.59 4.53 9.88
N ALA A 168 13.26 4.39 9.88
CA ALA A 168 12.43 4.64 8.70
C ALA A 168 12.62 6.06 8.17
N ILE A 169 12.59 7.06 9.07
CA ILE A 169 12.86 8.46 8.74
C ILE A 169 14.28 8.63 8.19
N ARG A 170 15.30 8.01 8.82
CA ARG A 170 16.68 8.06 8.35
C ARG A 170 16.87 7.49 6.94
N TYR A 171 16.08 6.48 6.57
CA TYR A 171 16.05 5.91 5.21
C TYR A 171 15.15 6.69 4.24
N GLY A 172 14.56 7.80 4.67
CA GLY A 172 13.72 8.68 3.84
C GLY A 172 12.26 8.24 3.69
N LEU A 173 11.81 7.28 4.49
CA LEU A 173 10.41 6.82 4.52
C LEU A 173 9.59 7.75 5.43
N HIS A 174 9.15 8.87 4.89
CA HIS A 174 8.20 9.76 5.57
C HIS A 174 6.79 9.19 5.49
N ASN A 175 5.93 9.55 6.44
CA ASN A 175 4.55 9.08 6.45
C ASN A 175 3.61 10.09 7.12
N ALA A 176 2.35 10.08 6.69
CA ALA A 176 1.24 10.82 7.29
C ALA A 176 0.48 9.96 8.32
N GLY A 177 0.94 8.73 8.55
CA GLY A 177 0.36 7.73 9.43
C GLY A 177 0.90 6.34 9.08
N HIS A 178 0.74 5.40 10.00
CA HIS A 178 1.16 4.02 9.80
C HIS A 178 0.19 3.05 10.46
N ALA A 179 0.24 1.79 10.05
CA ALA A 179 -0.43 0.69 10.73
C ALA A 179 0.46 -0.54 10.80
N CYS A 180 0.53 -1.15 11.98
CA CYS A 180 1.25 -2.39 12.24
C CYS A 180 0.26 -3.55 12.32
N ILE A 181 0.42 -4.56 11.47
CA ILE A 181 -0.53 -5.68 11.33
C ILE A 181 0.15 -7.05 11.23
N THR A 182 -0.55 -8.09 11.64
CA THR A 182 -0.25 -9.48 11.26
C THR A 182 -0.86 -9.75 9.89
N ALA A 183 -0.04 -10.08 8.88
CA ALA A 183 -0.54 -10.39 7.53
C ALA A 183 -1.04 -11.84 7.39
N VAL A 184 -1.01 -12.61 8.48
CA VAL A 184 -1.54 -13.96 8.57
C VAL A 184 -2.91 -13.89 9.25
N ARG A 185 -3.94 -14.36 8.54
CA ARG A 185 -5.11 -14.97 9.17
C ARG A 185 -4.93 -16.47 9.09
#